data_AF-A0A094P1W4-F1
#
_entry.id   AF-A0A094P1W4-F1
#
_cell.length_a   1.000
_cell.length_b   1.000
_cell.length_c   1.000
_cell.angle_alpha   90.00
_cell.angle_beta   90.00
_cell.angle_gamma   90.00
#
_symmetry.space_group_name_H-M   'P 1'
#
loop_
_entity.id
_entity.type
_entity.pdbx_description
1 polymer ?
#
loop_
_entity_poly.entity_id
_entity_poly.type
_entity_poly.pdbx_seq_one_letter_code
_entity_poly.pdbx_strand_id
1 'polypeptide(L)'
;MNRKVSLSAINEWLWHTTSPREVTKDLSDTRWDWLRTPRGLTAVIALSVFILFVAPVIVWFVDDVIGFAPLAMVAGVFLAWFLLRRAVRLVADSPDDALDERLIGIRNRTYLSAYRAIGGVLGLIATALLFWSIVEIRAGSPAATFSLTWPQANAIVWFVFAQIMLMPSLTLAVGLRRRKVQL
;
A
#
# COMPACT_ATOMS: atom_id res chain seq x y z
N MET A 1 5.99 15.82 -45.06
CA MET A 1 5.62 15.45 -43.68
C MET A 1 6.21 14.08 -43.37
N ASN A 2 7.33 14.01 -42.65
CA ASN A 2 7.97 12.74 -42.33
C ASN A 2 8.35 12.74 -40.83
N ARG A 3 7.44 12.23 -39.99
CA ARG A 3 7.65 12.15 -38.54
C ARG A 3 8.40 10.85 -38.25
N LYS A 4 9.72 10.89 -38.33
CA LYS A 4 10.56 9.86 -37.68
C LYS A 4 10.41 10.07 -36.18
N VAL A 5 9.39 9.44 -35.60
CA VAL A 5 9.27 9.35 -34.14
C VAL A 5 10.43 8.45 -33.71
N SER A 6 11.42 9.01 -33.02
CA SER A 6 12.57 8.25 -32.57
C SER A 6 12.12 7.25 -31.51
N LEU A 7 12.70 6.05 -31.55
CA LEU A 7 12.47 5.03 -30.53
C LEU A 7 12.84 5.53 -29.12
N SER A 8 13.77 6.49 -29.02
CA SER A 8 14.08 7.17 -27.75
C SER A 8 12.90 7.97 -27.21
N ALA A 9 12.15 8.70 -28.05
CA ALA A 9 10.99 9.46 -27.62
C ALA A 9 9.81 8.57 -27.20
N ILE A 10 9.66 7.40 -27.83
CA ILE A 10 8.66 6.39 -27.45
C ILE A 10 9.07 5.73 -26.13
N ASN A 11 10.35 5.42 -25.96
CA ASN A 11 10.90 4.89 -24.72
C ASN A 11 10.70 5.89 -23.57
N GLU A 12 11.07 7.15 -23.77
CA GLU A 12 10.88 8.24 -22.80
C GLU A 12 9.39 8.44 -22.47
N TRP A 13 8.49 8.41 -23.45
CA TRP A 13 7.04 8.44 -23.22
C TRP A 13 6.49 7.22 -22.46
N LEU A 14 7.02 6.02 -22.72
CA LEU A 14 6.62 4.78 -22.03
C LEU A 14 7.06 4.75 -20.56
N TRP A 15 8.20 5.36 -20.24
CA TRP A 15 8.72 5.41 -18.87
C TRP A 15 8.24 6.63 -18.07
N HIS A 16 7.86 7.72 -18.75
CA HIS A 16 7.25 8.90 -18.11
C HIS A 16 5.72 8.78 -18.11
N THR A 17 5.18 8.13 -17.08
CA THR A 17 3.72 8.05 -16.85
C THR A 17 3.10 9.37 -16.39
N THR A 18 3.90 10.40 -16.09
CA THR A 18 3.43 11.73 -15.67
C THR A 18 4.44 12.79 -16.07
N SER A 19 3.96 13.91 -16.63
CA SER A 19 4.84 15.03 -17.01
C SER A 19 5.28 15.84 -15.78
N PRO A 20 6.51 16.42 -15.76
CA PRO A 20 6.98 17.23 -14.63
C PRO A 20 6.01 18.34 -14.21
N ARG A 21 5.32 18.97 -15.18
CA ARG A 21 4.30 20.00 -14.93
C ARG A 21 3.07 19.49 -14.19
N GLU A 22 2.61 18.28 -14.49
CA GLU A 22 1.49 17.66 -13.77
C GLU A 22 1.88 17.32 -12.34
N VAL A 23 3.13 16.86 -12.11
CA VAL A 23 3.65 16.64 -10.76
C VAL A 23 3.72 17.96 -10.00
N THR A 24 4.23 19.05 -10.60
CA THR A 24 4.26 20.37 -9.92
C THR A 24 2.85 20.86 -9.58
N LYS A 25 1.87 20.61 -10.46
CA LYS A 25 0.47 20.94 -10.22
C LYS A 25 -0.13 20.12 -9.06
N ASP A 26 0.15 18.83 -9.01
CA ASP A 26 -0.33 17.95 -7.93
C ASP A 26 0.40 18.22 -6.59
N LEU A 27 1.67 18.61 -6.64
CA LEU A 27 2.43 19.08 -5.47
C LEU A 27 1.88 20.41 -4.93
N SER A 28 1.41 21.30 -5.81
CA SER A 28 0.81 22.60 -5.45
C SER A 28 -0.70 22.57 -5.20
N ASP A 29 -1.34 21.40 -5.33
CA ASP A 29 -2.78 21.25 -5.05
C ASP A 29 -3.05 21.36 -3.54
N THR A 30 -3.82 22.38 -3.18
CA THR A 30 -4.25 22.72 -1.80
C THR A 30 -5.60 22.12 -1.43
N ARG A 31 -6.36 21.54 -2.36
CA ARG A 31 -7.70 20.95 -2.11
C ARG A 31 -7.69 19.91 -0.99
N TRP A 32 -6.56 19.22 -0.82
CA TRP A 32 -6.38 18.14 0.15
C TRP A 32 -5.57 18.54 1.39
N ASP A 33 -5.34 19.84 1.64
CA ASP A 33 -4.54 20.29 2.78
C ASP A 33 -5.11 19.87 4.14
N TRP A 34 -6.43 19.67 4.22
CA TRP A 34 -7.07 19.16 5.44
C TRP A 34 -6.56 17.76 5.84
N LEU A 35 -6.21 16.90 4.87
CA LEU A 35 -5.59 15.57 5.11
C LEU A 35 -4.14 15.68 5.60
N ARG A 36 -3.49 16.82 5.37
CA ARG A 36 -2.08 17.07 5.72
C ARG A 36 -1.92 17.72 7.10
N THR A 37 -3.03 18.14 7.71
CA THR A 37 -3.04 18.58 9.10
C THR A 37 -2.58 17.44 10.02
N PRO A 38 -1.98 17.71 11.20
CA PRO A 38 -1.53 16.66 12.11
C PRO A 38 -2.64 15.66 12.49
N ARG A 39 -3.88 16.15 12.59
CA ARG A 39 -5.07 15.33 12.87
C ARG A 39 -5.53 14.56 11.62
N GLY A 40 -5.60 15.21 10.46
CA GLY A 40 -5.96 14.57 9.19
C GLY A 40 -4.99 13.44 8.83
N LEU A 41 -3.69 13.69 8.93
CA LEU A 41 -2.65 12.69 8.65
C LEU A 41 -2.73 11.52 9.63
N THR A 42 -3.01 11.80 10.91
CA THR A 42 -3.24 10.75 11.92
C THR A 42 -4.46 9.90 11.59
N ALA A 43 -5.56 10.52 11.14
CA ALA A 43 -6.78 9.82 10.77
C ALA A 43 -6.56 8.92 9.55
N VAL A 44 -5.86 9.39 8.52
CA VAL A 44 -5.53 8.57 7.35
C VAL A 44 -4.64 7.40 7.75
N ILE A 45 -3.59 7.62 8.54
CA ILE A 45 -2.72 6.54 9.04
C ILE A 45 -3.54 5.51 9.82
N ALA A 46 -4.40 5.97 10.74
CA ALA A 46 -5.24 5.08 11.55
C ALA A 46 -6.20 4.26 10.67
N LEU A 47 -6.85 4.90 9.70
CA LEU A 47 -7.73 4.25 8.73
C LEU A 47 -6.98 3.19 7.92
N SER A 48 -5.79 3.51 7.41
CA SER A 48 -4.98 2.56 6.64
C SER A 48 -4.51 1.38 7.47
N VAL A 49 -4.10 1.61 8.72
CA VAL A 49 -3.73 0.52 9.65
C VAL A 49 -4.94 -0.35 9.97
N PHE A 50 -6.12 0.25 10.18
CA PHE A 50 -7.36 -0.48 10.38
C PHE A 50 -7.69 -1.37 9.18
N ILE A 51 -7.63 -0.82 7.96
CA ILE A 51 -7.91 -1.58 6.73
C ILE A 51 -6.86 -2.66 6.49
N LEU A 52 -5.59 -2.43 6.85
CA LEU A 52 -4.53 -3.40 6.68
C LEU A 52 -4.65 -4.59 7.64
N PHE A 53 -4.97 -4.36 8.91
CA PHE A 53 -4.86 -5.42 9.92
C PHE A 53 -6.20 -5.85 10.51
N VAL A 54 -7.18 -4.95 10.61
CA VAL A 54 -8.46 -5.23 11.28
C VAL A 54 -9.50 -5.70 10.28
N ALA A 55 -9.64 -5.03 9.13
CA ALA A 55 -10.63 -5.40 8.12
C ALA A 55 -10.50 -6.85 7.60
N PRO A 56 -9.30 -7.39 7.32
CA PRO A 56 -9.15 -8.78 6.88
C PRO A 56 -9.54 -9.78 7.96
N VAL A 57 -9.28 -9.47 9.23
CA VAL A 57 -9.70 -10.29 10.38
C VAL A 57 -11.22 -10.30 10.50
N ILE A 58 -11.88 -9.16 10.29
CA ILE A 58 -13.35 -9.10 10.27
C ILE A 58 -13.87 -9.99 9.13
N VAL A 59 -13.37 -9.82 7.90
CA VAL A 59 -13.81 -10.63 6.75
C VAL A 59 -13.53 -12.13 6.94
N TRP A 60 -12.47 -12.49 7.68
CA TRP A 60 -12.13 -13.87 7.98
C TRP A 60 -13.17 -14.60 8.83
N PHE A 61 -13.80 -13.89 9.77
CA PHE A 61 -14.73 -14.46 10.75
C PHE A 61 -16.20 -14.16 10.45
N VAL A 62 -16.49 -13.25 9.52
CA VAL A 62 -17.86 -12.98 9.11
C VAL A 62 -18.35 -14.09 8.18
N ASP A 63 -19.46 -14.72 8.57
CA ASP A 63 -20.19 -15.65 7.72
C ASP A 63 -21.10 -14.87 6.76
N ASP A 64 -20.54 -14.45 5.63
CA ASP A 64 -21.23 -13.65 4.61
C ASP A 64 -21.51 -14.49 3.37
N VAL A 65 -22.76 -14.88 3.21
CA VAL A 65 -23.26 -15.67 2.08
C VAL A 65 -23.37 -14.83 0.80
N ILE A 66 -23.52 -13.50 0.91
CA ILE A 66 -23.78 -12.59 -0.21
C ILE A 66 -22.47 -11.98 -0.73
N GLY A 67 -21.45 -11.84 0.12
CA GLY A 67 -20.12 -11.35 -0.22
C GLY A 67 -19.94 -9.82 -0.14
N PHE A 68 -20.82 -9.14 0.61
CA PHE A 68 -20.74 -7.71 0.87
C PHE A 68 -19.51 -7.32 1.70
N ALA A 69 -19.13 -8.10 2.71
CA ALA A 69 -18.01 -7.83 3.60
C ALA A 69 -16.65 -7.86 2.87
N PRO A 70 -16.32 -8.88 2.05
CA PRO A 70 -15.15 -8.83 1.17
C PRO A 70 -15.16 -7.61 0.26
N LEU A 71 -16.30 -7.29 -0.37
CA LEU A 71 -16.41 -6.15 -1.30
C LEU A 71 -16.19 -4.80 -0.60
N ALA A 72 -16.72 -4.62 0.61
CA ALA A 72 -16.49 -3.44 1.43
C ALA A 72 -15.01 -3.31 1.82
N MET A 73 -14.34 -4.42 2.13
CA MET A 73 -12.89 -4.42 2.38
C MET A 73 -12.11 -3.98 1.14
N VAL A 74 -12.43 -4.51 -0.05
CA VAL A 74 -11.79 -4.08 -1.31
C VAL A 74 -11.96 -2.57 -1.52
N ALA A 75 -13.19 -2.07 -1.40
CA ALA A 75 -13.46 -0.64 -1.53
C ALA A 75 -12.68 0.17 -0.48
N GLY A 76 -12.56 -0.33 0.75
CA GLY A 76 -11.74 0.23 1.81
C GLY A 76 -10.26 0.31 1.42
N VAL A 77 -9.68 -0.77 0.89
CA VAL A 77 -8.27 -0.79 0.43
C VAL A 77 -8.02 0.29 -0.61
N PHE A 78 -8.89 0.42 -1.62
CA PHE A 78 -8.75 1.47 -2.63
C PHE A 78 -8.93 2.88 -2.05
N LEU A 79 -9.86 3.06 -1.11
CA LEU A 79 -10.06 4.34 -0.42
C LEU A 79 -8.82 4.72 0.38
N ALA A 80 -8.28 3.82 1.21
CA ALA A 80 -7.06 4.06 1.97
C ALA A 80 -5.87 4.36 1.07
N TRP A 81 -5.73 3.61 -0.03
CA TRP A 81 -4.69 3.79 -1.03
C TRP A 81 -4.74 5.18 -1.65
N PHE A 82 -5.93 5.62 -2.06
CA PHE A 82 -6.14 6.93 -2.64
C PHE A 82 -5.86 8.05 -1.62
N LEU A 83 -6.39 7.93 -0.41
CA LEU A 83 -6.22 8.95 0.64
C LEU A 83 -4.77 9.07 1.10
N LEU A 84 -4.04 7.95 1.27
CA LEU A 84 -2.62 7.98 1.61
C LEU A 84 -1.80 8.68 0.55
N ARG A 85 -2.03 8.37 -0.73
CA ARG A 85 -1.33 9.00 -1.86
C ARG A 85 -1.57 10.51 -1.91
N ARG A 86 -2.79 10.96 -1.64
CA ARG A 86 -3.11 12.40 -1.55
C ARG A 86 -2.49 13.06 -0.32
N ALA A 87 -2.46 12.36 0.83
CA ALA A 87 -1.84 12.86 2.05
C ALA A 87 -0.33 13.07 1.91
N VAL A 88 0.36 12.23 1.12
CA VAL A 88 1.81 12.34 0.87
C VAL A 88 2.17 13.03 -0.45
N ARG A 89 1.23 13.75 -1.08
CA ARG A 89 1.42 14.49 -2.34
C ARG A 89 1.97 13.63 -3.50
N LEU A 90 1.61 12.34 -3.55
CA LEU A 90 2.13 11.41 -4.56
C LEU A 90 3.67 11.35 -4.61
N VAL A 91 4.38 11.78 -3.55
CA VAL A 91 5.86 11.81 -3.52
C VAL A 91 6.45 10.41 -3.71
N ALA A 92 5.74 9.37 -3.26
CA ALA A 92 6.10 7.99 -3.55
C ALA A 92 6.06 7.72 -5.07
N ASP A 93 5.01 8.14 -5.75
CA ASP A 93 4.76 7.83 -7.17
C ASP A 93 5.38 8.85 -8.14
N SER A 94 6.01 9.92 -7.64
CA SER A 94 6.55 11.01 -8.48
C SER A 94 7.90 10.63 -9.12
N PRO A 95 8.14 11.00 -10.39
CA PRO A 95 9.41 10.78 -11.09
C PRO A 95 10.54 11.63 -10.49
N ASP A 96 11.77 11.17 -10.65
CA ASP A 96 12.97 11.78 -10.05
C ASP A 96 13.17 13.22 -10.53
N ASP A 97 12.90 13.50 -11.82
CA ASP A 97 13.07 14.82 -12.43
C ASP A 97 12.14 15.90 -11.85
N ALA A 98 11.09 15.49 -11.14
CA ALA A 98 10.12 16.39 -10.52
C ALA A 98 10.36 16.58 -9.00
N LEU A 99 11.37 15.91 -8.44
CA LEU A 99 11.67 15.92 -7.01
C LEU A 99 13.06 16.51 -6.75
N ASP A 100 13.17 17.33 -5.71
CA ASP A 100 14.48 17.74 -5.18
C ASP A 100 15.30 16.54 -4.67
N GLU A 101 16.62 16.67 -4.66
CA GLU A 101 17.56 15.64 -4.17
C GLU A 101 17.20 15.13 -2.76
N ARG A 102 16.72 16.03 -1.89
CA ARG A 102 16.28 15.68 -0.54
C ARG A 102 15.05 14.78 -0.55
N LEU A 103 14.08 15.05 -1.42
CA LEU A 103 12.84 14.27 -1.54
C LEU A 103 13.12 12.89 -2.15
N ILE A 104 14.00 12.81 -3.15
CA ILE A 104 14.48 11.54 -3.72
C ILE A 104 15.10 10.68 -2.62
N GLY A 105 15.98 11.27 -1.80
CA GLY A 105 16.60 10.57 -0.66
C GLY A 105 15.60 10.06 0.38
N ILE A 106 14.55 10.85 0.69
CA ILE A 106 13.48 10.44 1.61
C ILE A 106 12.67 9.28 1.00
N ARG A 107 12.28 9.39 -0.27
CA ARG A 107 11.50 8.38 -0.99
C ARG A 107 12.24 7.04 -1.05
N ASN A 108 13.53 7.04 -1.42
CA ASN A 108 14.31 5.80 -1.52
C ASN A 108 14.49 5.09 -0.16
N ARG A 109 14.73 5.85 0.92
CA ARG A 109 14.76 5.30 2.28
C ARG A 109 13.40 4.75 2.71
N THR A 110 12.33 5.42 2.31
CA THR A 110 10.96 4.98 2.56
C THR A 110 10.68 3.65 1.86
N TYR A 111 11.07 3.50 0.59
CA TYR A 111 10.92 2.23 -0.13
C TYR A 111 11.63 1.07 0.55
N LEU A 112 12.87 1.28 1.02
CA LEU A 112 13.58 0.25 1.79
C LEU A 112 12.82 -0.11 3.09
N SER A 113 12.28 0.87 3.80
CA SER A 113 11.49 0.62 5.01
C SER A 113 10.19 -0.11 4.71
N ALA A 114 9.50 0.24 3.63
CA ALA A 114 8.27 -0.41 3.18
C ALA A 114 8.56 -1.87 2.80
N TYR A 115 9.63 -2.13 2.05
CA TYR A 115 10.07 -3.47 1.68
C TYR A 115 10.36 -4.33 2.91
N ARG A 116 11.13 -3.81 3.87
CA ARG A 116 11.44 -4.53 5.12
C ARG A 116 10.19 -4.83 5.94
N ALA A 117 9.24 -3.90 5.97
CA ALA A 117 8.00 -4.10 6.71
C ALA A 117 7.08 -5.12 6.02
N ILE A 118 6.95 -5.10 4.69
CA ILE A 118 6.25 -6.15 3.93
C ILE A 118 6.92 -7.51 4.17
N GLY A 119 8.25 -7.58 4.01
CA GLY A 119 9.01 -8.80 4.24
C GLY A 119 8.89 -9.31 5.68
N GLY A 120 8.84 -8.41 6.66
CA GLY A 120 8.60 -8.75 8.06
C GLY A 120 7.22 -9.37 8.28
N VAL A 121 6.15 -8.74 7.76
CA VAL A 121 4.78 -9.26 7.89
C VAL A 121 4.62 -10.60 7.18
N LEU A 122 5.04 -10.70 5.92
CA LEU A 122 4.92 -11.94 5.15
C LEU A 122 5.83 -13.05 5.70
N GLY A 123 7.03 -12.70 6.17
CA GLY A 123 7.94 -13.62 6.83
C GLY A 123 7.34 -14.20 8.11
N LEU A 124 6.73 -13.36 8.96
CA LEU A 124 6.03 -13.81 10.16
C LEU A 124 4.88 -14.77 9.83
N ILE A 125 4.09 -14.47 8.80
CA ILE A 125 2.99 -15.34 8.35
C ILE A 125 3.54 -16.68 7.84
N ALA A 126 4.58 -16.66 7.01
CA ALA A 126 5.21 -17.88 6.50
C ALA A 126 5.78 -18.75 7.63
N THR A 127 6.45 -18.13 8.61
CA THR A 127 6.96 -18.85 9.79
C THR A 127 5.83 -19.40 10.65
N ALA A 128 4.75 -18.65 10.86
CA ALA A 128 3.58 -19.12 11.61
C ALA A 128 2.90 -20.31 10.93
N LEU A 129 2.75 -20.27 9.60
CA LEU A 129 2.20 -21.38 8.81
C LEU A 129 3.09 -22.63 8.90
N LEU A 130 4.41 -22.47 8.82
CA LEU A 130 5.36 -23.57 9.00
C LEU A 130 5.28 -24.17 10.41
N PHE A 131 5.19 -23.34 11.44
CA PHE A 131 5.06 -23.82 12.81
C PHE A 131 3.75 -24.57 13.02
N TRP A 132 2.65 -24.04 12.50
CA TRP A 132 1.34 -24.70 12.56
C TRP A 132 1.35 -26.07 11.87
N SER A 133 1.96 -26.17 10.67
CA SER A 133 2.02 -27.46 9.95
C SER A 133 2.86 -28.51 10.69
N ILE A 134 3.95 -28.10 11.36
CA ILE A 134 4.75 -28.99 12.21
C ILE A 134 3.92 -29.53 13.37
N VAL A 135 3.10 -28.70 14.00
CA VAL A 135 2.23 -29.10 15.12
C VAL A 135 1.18 -30.11 14.65
N GLU A 136 0.52 -29.88 13.51
CA GLU A 136 -0.47 -30.83 12.97
C GLU A 136 0.11 -32.19 12.62
N ILE A 137 1.26 -32.22 11.94
CA ILE A 137 1.93 -33.48 11.58
C ILE A 137 2.31 -34.26 12.85
N ARG A 138 2.81 -33.56 13.88
CA ARG A 138 3.15 -34.18 15.18
C ARG A 138 1.92 -34.68 15.94
N ALA A 139 0.75 -34.07 15.73
CA ALA A 139 -0.51 -34.54 16.31
C ALA A 139 -1.06 -35.80 15.62
N GLY A 140 -0.36 -36.34 14.60
CA GLY A 140 -0.72 -37.57 13.91
C GLY A 140 -1.57 -37.36 12.66
N SER A 141 -1.74 -36.12 12.20
CA SER A 141 -2.37 -35.87 10.91
C SER A 141 -1.42 -36.28 9.76
N PRO A 142 -1.85 -37.14 8.83
CA PRO A 142 -1.00 -37.61 7.73
C PRO A 142 -0.66 -36.51 6.70
N ALA A 143 -1.43 -35.41 6.69
CA ALA A 143 -1.16 -34.23 5.87
C ALA A 143 -1.75 -32.97 6.54
N ALA A 144 -1.03 -31.85 6.47
CA ALA A 144 -1.61 -30.55 6.82
C ALA A 144 -2.56 -30.12 5.69
N THR A 145 -3.87 -30.14 5.96
CA THR A 145 -4.88 -29.76 4.96
C THR A 145 -5.49 -28.41 5.33
N PHE A 146 -5.70 -27.55 4.34
CA PHE A 146 -6.23 -26.21 4.54
C PHE A 146 -7.45 -26.02 3.65
N SER A 147 -8.63 -25.94 4.25
CA SER A 147 -9.87 -25.58 3.56
C SER A 147 -10.17 -24.10 3.83
N LEU A 148 -10.42 -23.36 2.75
CA LEU A 148 -10.75 -21.95 2.82
C LEU A 148 -12.15 -21.73 2.28
N THR A 149 -12.93 -20.95 3.03
CA THR A 149 -14.17 -20.38 2.50
C THR A 149 -13.85 -19.24 1.53
N TRP A 150 -14.82 -18.89 0.69
CA TRP A 150 -14.68 -17.78 -0.25
C TRP A 150 -14.31 -16.42 0.42
N PRO A 151 -14.93 -16.01 1.54
CA PRO A 151 -14.53 -14.81 2.27
C PRO A 151 -13.09 -14.87 2.80
N GLN A 152 -12.67 -16.02 3.35
CA GLN A 152 -11.31 -16.20 3.89
C GLN A 152 -10.26 -16.14 2.78
N ALA A 153 -10.52 -16.74 1.62
CA ALA A 153 -9.65 -16.62 0.45
C ALA A 153 -9.50 -15.14 0.00
N ASN A 154 -10.60 -14.39 -0.04
CA ASN A 154 -10.57 -12.95 -0.34
C ASN A 154 -9.78 -12.16 0.70
N ALA A 155 -9.97 -12.45 1.99
CA ALA A 155 -9.23 -11.80 3.07
C ALA A 155 -7.71 -11.95 2.89
N ILE A 156 -7.22 -13.15 2.56
CA ILE A 156 -5.79 -13.39 2.32
C ILE A 156 -5.30 -12.59 1.11
N VAL A 157 -6.00 -12.71 -0.02
CA VAL A 157 -5.59 -12.08 -1.28
C VAL A 157 -5.49 -10.56 -1.11
N TRP A 158 -6.55 -9.95 -0.59
CA TRP A 158 -6.59 -8.50 -0.41
C TRP A 158 -5.71 -8.01 0.74
N PHE A 159 -5.46 -8.83 1.75
CA PHE A 159 -4.43 -8.51 2.75
C PHE A 159 -3.06 -8.36 2.08
N VAL A 160 -2.65 -9.33 1.25
CA VAL A 160 -1.36 -9.27 0.54
C VAL A 160 -1.31 -8.06 -0.41
N PHE A 161 -2.35 -7.84 -1.22
CA PHE A 161 -2.40 -6.68 -2.12
C PHE A 161 -2.39 -5.36 -1.37
N ALA A 162 -3.11 -5.25 -0.25
CA ALA A 162 -3.13 -4.05 0.58
C ALA A 162 -1.74 -3.75 1.16
N GLN A 163 -0.97 -4.77 1.59
CA GLN A 163 0.42 -4.58 2.02
C GLN A 163 1.27 -3.98 0.90
N ILE A 164 1.16 -4.50 -0.33
CA ILE A 164 1.95 -4.00 -1.46
C ILE A 164 1.54 -2.55 -1.81
N MET A 165 0.25 -2.27 -1.87
CA MET A 165 -0.28 -0.99 -2.33
C MET A 165 -0.14 0.14 -1.30
N LEU A 166 -0.35 -0.14 -0.01
CA LEU A 166 -0.43 0.88 1.04
C LEU A 166 0.92 1.16 1.71
N MET A 167 1.83 0.19 1.77
CA MET A 167 3.03 0.33 2.60
C MET A 167 3.99 1.45 2.21
N PRO A 168 4.28 1.73 0.90
CA PRO A 168 5.15 2.84 0.54
C PRO A 168 4.63 4.21 1.01
N SER A 169 3.33 4.47 0.80
CA SER A 169 2.70 5.74 1.18
C SER A 169 2.41 5.83 2.68
N LEU A 170 2.07 4.71 3.33
CA LEU A 170 1.90 4.63 4.77
C LEU A 170 3.20 4.88 5.53
N THR A 171 4.31 4.24 5.12
CA THR A 171 5.61 4.45 5.76
C THR A 171 6.10 5.89 5.60
N LEU A 172 5.85 6.52 4.45
CA LEU A 172 6.10 7.95 4.25
C LEU A 172 5.26 8.82 5.19
N ALA A 173 3.94 8.57 5.24
CA ALA A 173 3.02 9.31 6.10
C ALA A 173 3.41 9.22 7.59
N VAL A 174 3.78 8.02 8.06
CA VAL A 174 4.29 7.79 9.42
C VAL A 174 5.60 8.54 9.64
N GLY A 175 6.49 8.55 8.64
CA GLY A 175 7.75 9.29 8.67
C GLY A 175 7.55 10.80 8.81
N LEU A 176 6.63 11.38 8.03
CA LEU A 176 6.26 12.80 8.11
C LEU A 176 5.68 13.16 9.47
N ARG A 177 4.75 12.32 9.98
CA ARG A 177 4.15 12.51 11.30
C ARG A 177 5.19 12.49 12.43
N ARG A 178 6.15 11.56 12.39
CA ARG A 178 7.21 11.46 13.41
C ARG A 178 8.16 12.65 13.40
N ARG A 179 8.48 13.18 12.20
CA ARG A 179 9.39 14.32 12.06
C ARG A 179 8.72 15.67 12.30
N LYS A 180 7.39 15.72 12.42
CA LYS A 180 6.59 16.97 12.47
C LYS A 180 6.90 17.92 11.30
N VAL A 181 7.32 17.38 10.16
CA VAL A 181 7.62 18.15 8.95
C VAL A 181 6.41 18.11 8.05
N GLN A 182 5.95 19.27 7.59
CA GLN A 182 4.95 19.38 6.54
C GLN A 182 5.67 19.41 5.19
N LEU A 183 5.16 18.63 4.23
CA LEU A 183 5.57 18.71 2.83
C LEU A 183 4.93 19.90 2.15
#